data_AF-A0A3C2E1B4-F1
#
_entry.id   AF-A0A3C2E1B4-F1
#
_cell.length_a   1.000
_cell.length_b   1.000
_cell.length_c   1.000
_cell.angle_alpha   90.00
_cell.angle_beta   90.00
_cell.angle_gamma   90.00
#
_symmetry.space_group_name_H-M   'P 1'
#
loop_
_entity.id
_entity.type
_entity.pdbx_description
1 polymer ?
#
loop_
_entity_poly.entity_id
_entity_poly.type
_entity_poly.pdbx_seq_one_letter_code
_entity_poly.pdbx_strand_id
1 'polypeptide(L)' 'RPARTTGGGTSDARFIKNYAAVCEFGLVGATMHQVDERVPVSDVETLTRIYTRVLSGYLRGAGA' A
#
# COMPACT_ATOMS: atom_id res chain seq x y z
N ARG A 1 3.06 -2.24 -15.95
CA ARG A 1 3.07 -1.14 -14.95
C ARG A 1 1.83 -1.31 -14.08
N PRO A 2 1.89 -1.03 -12.76
CA PRO A 2 0.70 -1.13 -11.90
C PRO A 2 -0.38 -0.14 -12.36
N ALA A 3 -1.64 -0.54 -12.26
CA ALA A 3 -2.78 0.32 -12.56
C ALA A 3 -2.90 1.43 -11.50
N ARG A 4 -3.20 2.66 -11.94
CA ARG A 4 -3.55 3.76 -11.04
C ARG A 4 -5.06 3.88 -11.03
N THR A 5 -5.66 3.75 -9.86
CA THR A 5 -7.11 3.79 -9.69
C THR A 5 -7.49 4.72 -8.55
N THR A 6 -8.63 5.37 -8.70
CA THR A 6 -9.34 6.09 -7.63
C THR A 6 -10.72 5.49 -7.38
N GLY A 7 -10.99 4.29 -7.92
CA GLY A 7 -12.23 3.56 -7.70
C GLY A 7 -12.24 2.83 -6.34
N GLY A 8 -13.43 2.47 -5.87
CA GLY A 8 -13.64 1.86 -4.55
C GLY A 8 -14.22 2.84 -3.54
N GLY A 9 -13.93 2.62 -2.26
CA GLY A 9 -14.34 3.49 -1.14
C GLY A 9 -13.35 4.62 -0.87
N THR A 10 -13.28 5.08 0.40
CA THR A 10 -12.30 6.08 0.87
C THR A 10 -11.42 5.48 1.97
N SER A 11 -10.23 6.05 2.16
CA SER A 11 -9.35 5.79 3.29
C SER A 11 -9.07 7.07 4.10
N ASP A 12 -8.17 6.99 5.08
CA ASP A 12 -7.66 8.15 5.82
C ASP A 12 -6.76 9.06 4.97
N ALA A 13 -6.41 8.66 3.74
CA ALA A 13 -5.77 9.52 2.76
C ALA A 13 -6.56 10.82 2.52
N ARG A 14 -7.89 10.80 2.73
CA ARG A 14 -8.76 11.99 2.67
C ARG A 14 -8.30 13.12 3.60
N PHE A 15 -7.63 12.78 4.70
CA PHE A 15 -7.05 13.73 5.65
C PHE A 15 -5.56 13.96 5.39
N ILE A 16 -4.78 12.88 5.19
CA ILE A 16 -3.32 12.91 5.07
C ILE A 16 -2.87 13.75 3.87
N LYS A 17 -3.64 13.75 2.77
CA LYS A 17 -3.31 14.49 1.55
C LYS A 17 -3.12 16.00 1.76
N ASN A 18 -3.62 16.57 2.85
CA ASN A 18 -3.44 17.98 3.18
C ASN A 18 -2.02 18.27 3.72
N TYR A 19 -1.27 17.25 4.13
CA TYR A 19 0.05 17.39 4.75
C TYR A 19 1.17 16.78 3.90
N ALA A 20 0.87 15.78 3.08
CA ALA A 20 1.86 15.12 2.25
C ALA A 20 1.23 14.52 0.99
N ALA A 21 2.05 14.35 -0.05
CA ALA A 21 1.69 13.51 -1.19
C ALA A 21 1.47 12.07 -0.69
N VAL A 22 0.33 11.49 -1.02
CA VAL A 22 -0.08 10.17 -0.52
C VAL A 22 -0.64 9.32 -1.65
N CYS A 23 -0.32 8.04 -1.63
CA CYS A 23 -0.95 7.01 -2.44
C CYS A 23 -1.24 5.80 -1.56
N GLU A 24 -2.18 4.96 -2.02
CA GLU A 24 -2.52 3.72 -1.33
C GLU A 24 -1.93 2.53 -2.10
N PHE A 25 -1.37 1.59 -1.35
CA PHE A 25 -0.79 0.36 -1.89
C PHE A 25 -0.88 -0.73 -0.82
N GLY A 26 -1.35 -1.92 -1.18
CA GLY A 26 -1.56 -2.97 -0.18
C GLY A 26 -1.98 -4.29 -0.79
N LEU A 27 -2.44 -5.18 0.09
CA LEU A 27 -2.98 -6.49 -0.28
C LEU A 27 -4.29 -6.32 -1.06
N VAL A 28 -4.66 -7.37 -1.81
CA VAL A 28 -5.95 -7.42 -2.49
C VAL A 28 -7.04 -7.74 -1.47
N GLY A 29 -7.90 -6.76 -1.18
CA GLY A 29 -9.00 -6.88 -0.22
C GLY A 29 -10.21 -7.69 -0.73
N ALA A 30 -10.01 -8.78 -1.47
CA ALA A 30 -11.09 -9.56 -2.08
C ALA A 30 -12.10 -10.12 -1.06
N THR A 31 -11.64 -10.41 0.15
CA THR A 31 -12.45 -10.90 1.28
C THR A 31 -12.52 -9.89 2.44
N MET A 32 -12.13 -8.63 2.22
CA MET A 32 -12.13 -7.62 3.28
C MET A 32 -13.56 -7.44 3.84
N HIS A 33 -13.70 -7.44 5.17
CA HIS A 33 -14.98 -7.35 5.88
C HIS A 33 -15.93 -8.55 5.66
N GLN A 34 -15.42 -9.70 5.23
CA GLN A 34 -16.19 -10.94 5.14
C GLN A 34 -15.78 -11.92 6.25
N VAL A 35 -16.64 -12.90 6.55
CA VAL A 35 -16.26 -14.04 7.39
C VAL A 35 -15.09 -14.79 6.73
N ASP A 36 -14.15 -15.27 7.53
CA ASP A 36 -12.92 -15.92 7.08
C ASP A 36 -12.05 -15.05 6.15
N GLU A 37 -11.94 -13.75 6.45
CA GLU A 37 -11.03 -12.83 5.78
C GLU A 37 -9.60 -13.40 5.72
N ARG A 38 -9.03 -13.48 4.52
CA ARG A 38 -7.75 -14.15 4.30
C ARG A 38 -7.03 -13.62 3.07
N VAL A 39 -5.75 -13.91 3.03
CA VAL A 39 -4.85 -13.58 1.92
C VAL A 39 -3.80 -14.69 1.77
N PRO A 40 -3.25 -14.95 0.58
CA PRO A 40 -2.10 -15.85 0.44
C PRO A 40 -0.89 -15.34 1.23
N VAL A 41 -0.19 -16.25 1.92
CA VAL A 41 1.05 -15.91 2.65
C VAL A 41 2.10 -15.30 1.71
N SER A 42 2.17 -15.79 0.47
CA SER A 42 3.05 -15.27 -0.58
C SER A 42 2.83 -13.78 -0.88
N ASP A 43 1.60 -13.28 -0.73
CA ASP A 43 1.28 -11.88 -1.00
C ASP A 43 1.80 -11.00 0.13
N VAL A 44 1.76 -11.47 1.38
CA VAL A 44 2.34 -10.79 2.55
C VAL A 44 3.86 -10.70 2.42
N GLU A 45 4.51 -11.79 2.04
CA GLU A 45 5.96 -11.82 1.79
C GLU A 45 6.34 -10.87 0.64
N THR A 46 5.53 -10.86 -0.41
CA THR A 46 5.74 -9.97 -1.57
C THR A 46 5.57 -8.51 -1.18
N LEU A 47 4.51 -8.18 -0.45
CA LEU A 47 4.25 -6.82 0.03
C LEU A 47 5.38 -6.32 0.94
N THR A 48 5.90 -7.19 1.81
CA THR A 48 7.07 -6.92 2.65
C THR A 48 8.26 -6.53 1.79
N ARG A 49 8.63 -7.34 0.79
CA ARG A 49 9.76 -7.05 -0.11
C ARG A 49 9.58 -5.72 -0.86
N ILE A 50 8.35 -5.40 -1.28
CA ILE A 50 8.06 -4.15 -1.98
C ILE A 50 8.29 -2.95 -1.04
N TYR A 51 7.70 -2.97 0.16
CA TYR A 51 7.87 -1.88 1.12
C TYR A 51 9.33 -1.72 1.55
N THR A 52 10.06 -2.81 1.80
CA THR A 52 11.49 -2.76 2.08
C THR A 52 12.25 -2.05 0.96
N ARG A 53 11.96 -2.36 -0.31
CA ARG A 53 12.61 -1.70 -1.45
C ARG A 53 12.29 -0.21 -1.54
N VAL A 54 11.02 0.16 -1.33
CA VAL A 54 10.58 1.58 -1.34
C VAL A 54 11.30 2.37 -0.25
N LEU A 55 11.25 1.88 1.00
CA LEU A 55 11.89 2.54 2.14
C LEU A 55 13.40 2.62 1.97
N SER A 56 14.03 1.53 1.51
CA SER A 56 15.46 1.54 1.25
C SER A 56 15.86 2.54 0.16
N GLY A 57 15.04 2.68 -0.89
CA GLY A 57 15.27 3.68 -1.94
C GLY A 57 15.12 5.10 -1.42
N TYR A 58 14.06 5.36 -0.64
CA TYR A 58 13.79 6.66 -0.04
C TYR A 58 14.89 7.09 0.93
N LEU A 59 15.25 6.22 1.88
CA LEU A 59 16.24 6.54 2.92
C LEU A 59 17.66 6.66 2.38
N ARG A 60 18.00 5.97 1.29
CA ARG A 60 19.29 6.18 0.59
C ARG A 60 19.37 7.54 -0.09
N GLY A 61 18.26 8.06 -0.61
CA GLY A 61 18.20 9.38 -1.26
C GLY A 61 18.07 10.55 -0.28
N ALA A 62 17.68 10.29 0.97
CA ALA A 62 17.45 11.32 2.00
C ALA A 62 18.72 11.78 2.74
N GLY A 63 19.89 11.25 2.37
CA GLY A 63 21.20 11.61 2.95
C GLY A 63 22.12 12.43 2.03
N ALA A 64 21.59 13.00 0.95
CA ALA A 64 22.29 13.86 0.01
C ALA A 64 21.68 15.28 -0.01
#